data_AF-A0A7R9LVM1-F1
#
_entry.id   AF-A0A7R9LVM1-F1
#
_cell.length_a   1.000
_cell.length_b   1.000
_cell.length_c   1.000
_cell.angle_alpha   90.00
_cell.angle_beta   90.00
_cell.angle_gamma   90.00
#
_symmetry.space_group_name_H-M   'P 1'
#
loop_
_entity.id
_entity.type
_entity.pdbx_description
1 polymer ?
#
loop_
_entity_poly.entity_id
_entity_poly.type
_entity_poly.pdbx_seq_one_letter_code
_entity_poly.pdbx_strand_id
1 'polypeptide(L)'
;MWEMVVRDDGGNQVDGFIISYRTDTTTGSANSGTAGSEQSAQWETIQLTRQHKNYVLRNLRCGTTYIVKIEAFNEVGTGRPSDELRFTTQGKAPIAGERSLIFTPNITFVLLHLSRWSDGGCPISHFIVQYKPRQQA
;
A
#
# COMPACT_ATOMS: atom_id res chain seq x y z
N MET A 1 -22.92 15.29 -17.68
CA MET A 1 -22.25 16.23 -18.61
C MET A 1 -21.52 17.20 -17.72
N TRP A 2 -20.23 16.97 -17.48
CA TRP A 2 -19.40 17.87 -16.68
C TRP A 2 -18.61 18.75 -17.63
N GLU A 3 -18.80 20.05 -17.52
CA GLU A 3 -18.10 21.05 -18.31
C GLU A 3 -16.77 21.34 -17.61
N MET A 4 -15.66 20.92 -18.23
CA MET A 4 -14.35 21.41 -17.83
C MET A 4 -14.30 22.90 -18.19
N VAL A 5 -14.48 23.75 -17.19
CA VAL A 5 -14.16 25.17 -17.32
C VAL A 5 -12.65 25.25 -17.48
N VAL A 6 -12.18 25.32 -18.73
CA VAL A 6 -10.79 25.58 -19.07
C VAL A 6 -10.50 27.00 -18.58
N ARG A 7 -9.98 27.12 -17.36
CA ARG A 7 -9.47 28.38 -16.85
C ARG A 7 -8.05 28.50 -17.38
N ASP A 8 -7.88 29.44 -18.30
CA ASP A 8 -6.65 30.08 -18.78
C ASP A 8 -5.36 29.26 -18.62
N ASP A 9 -4.89 28.67 -19.72
CA ASP A 9 -3.66 27.88 -19.79
C ASP A 9 -2.38 28.73 -19.79
N GLY A 10 -2.49 30.07 -19.76
CA GLY A 10 -1.35 30.97 -19.82
C GLY A 10 -0.49 30.81 -21.08
N GLY A 11 -0.97 30.06 -22.09
CA GLY A 11 -0.35 29.85 -23.40
C GLY A 11 0.90 28.96 -23.47
N ASN A 12 1.47 28.50 -22.35
CA ASN A 12 2.70 27.71 -22.35
C ASN A 12 2.45 26.20 -22.34
N GLN A 13 3.18 25.49 -23.20
CA GLN A 13 3.06 24.03 -23.34
C GLN A 13 3.50 23.30 -22.07
N VAL A 14 2.80 22.21 -21.73
CA VAL A 14 3.21 21.31 -20.65
C VAL A 14 4.46 20.54 -21.05
N ASP A 15 5.49 20.55 -20.20
CA ASP A 15 6.74 19.80 -20.39
C ASP A 15 6.66 18.39 -19.82
N GLY A 16 5.90 18.22 -18.74
CA GLY A 16 5.72 16.93 -18.11
C GLY A 16 4.68 16.90 -17.00
N PHE A 17 4.66 15.76 -16.31
CA PHE A 17 3.77 15.49 -15.20
C PHE A 17 4.55 14.94 -14.01
N ILE A 18 4.11 15.26 -12.80
CA ILE A 18 4.64 14.74 -11.55
C ILE A 18 3.51 13.94 -10.90
N ILE A 19 3.69 12.63 -10.79
CA ILE A 19 2.80 11.77 -10.00
C ILE A 19 3.36 11.74 -8.59
N SER A 20 2.54 12.12 -7.60
CA SER A 20 2.88 12.01 -6.18
C SER A 20 1.98 10.96 -5.53
N TYR A 21 2.56 9.97 -4.84
CA TYR A 21 1.80 8.96 -4.08
C TYR A 21 2.38 8.72 -2.69
N ARG A 22 1.55 8.25 -1.76
CA ARG A 22 1.95 7.87 -0.40
C ARG A 22 1.02 6.81 0.17
N THR A 23 1.46 6.10 1.20
CA THR A 23 0.58 5.21 1.96
C THR A 23 -0.38 6.00 2.86
N ASP A 24 -1.58 5.47 3.03
CA ASP A 24 -2.59 6.02 3.90
C ASP A 24 -2.40 5.52 5.34
N THR A 25 -1.82 6.35 6.20
CA THR A 25 -1.45 6.00 7.57
C THR A 25 -2.65 5.82 8.51
N THR A 26 -3.88 6.12 8.07
CA THR A 26 -5.09 5.94 8.89
C THR A 26 -5.41 4.47 9.18
N THR A 27 -4.80 3.51 8.47
CA THR A 27 -5.12 2.08 8.59
C THR A 27 -4.08 1.24 9.35
N GLY A 28 -3.06 1.85 9.98
CA GLY A 28 -1.91 1.11 10.51
C GLY A 28 -1.30 1.55 11.85
N SER A 29 -1.92 2.41 12.65
CA SER A 29 -1.39 2.74 13.98
C SER A 29 -2.45 3.28 14.95
N ALA A 30 -3.33 2.40 15.41
CA ALA A 30 -4.02 2.58 16.68
C ALA A 30 -3.39 1.59 17.66
N ASN A 31 -2.22 1.95 18.21
CA ASN A 31 -1.67 1.52 19.51
C ASN A 31 -0.23 2.05 19.69
N SER A 32 -0.06 3.37 19.62
CA SER A 32 1.17 4.05 20.05
C SER A 32 0.78 5.39 20.65
N GLY A 33 0.42 5.38 21.93
CA GLY A 33 0.06 6.57 22.67
C GLY A 33 1.28 7.43 22.95
N THR A 34 1.62 8.33 22.01
CA THR A 34 2.40 9.54 22.31
C THR A 34 2.03 10.61 21.30
N ALA A 35 1.27 11.61 21.75
CA ALA A 35 1.03 12.84 20.99
C ALA A 35 2.36 13.58 20.80
N GLY A 36 2.85 13.66 19.56
CA GLY A 36 4.08 14.38 19.23
C GLY A 36 4.66 13.99 17.87
N SER A 37 4.44 14.85 16.88
CA SER A 37 4.89 14.81 15.49
C SER A 37 3.96 14.11 14.50
N GLU A 38 3.19 14.93 13.79
CA GLU A 38 2.64 14.61 12.47
C GLU A 38 3.82 14.36 11.53
N GLN A 39 4.38 13.16 11.54
CA GLN A 39 5.15 12.66 10.40
C GLN A 39 4.14 12.46 9.26
N SER A 40 3.80 13.58 8.60
CA SER A 40 3.07 13.57 7.34
C SER A 40 3.80 12.60 6.44
N ALA A 41 3.18 11.45 6.14
CA ALA A 41 3.78 10.45 5.28
C ALA A 41 4.28 11.15 4.01
N GLN A 42 5.59 11.11 3.80
CA GLN A 42 6.27 11.83 2.74
C GLN A 42 5.79 11.29 1.39
N TRP A 43 5.51 12.21 0.45
CA TRP A 43 5.13 11.83 -0.90
C TRP A 43 6.33 11.26 -1.65
N GLU A 44 6.15 10.09 -2.25
CA GLU A 44 7.03 9.56 -3.29
C GLU A 44 6.61 10.17 -4.63
N THR A 45 7.57 10.54 -5.47
CA THR A 45 7.29 11.25 -6.74
C THR A 45 7.90 10.55 -7.94
N ILE A 46 7.18 10.60 -9.06
CA ILE A 46 7.61 10.08 -10.36
C ILE A 46 7.39 11.19 -11.38
N GLN A 47 8.45 11.56 -12.10
CA GLN A 47 8.39 12.52 -13.19
C GLN A 47 8.19 11.81 -14.52
N LEU A 48 7.21 12.28 -15.29
CA LEU A 48 6.87 11.80 -16.62
C LEU A 48 7.06 12.91 -17.64
N THR A 49 7.45 12.54 -18.85
CA THR A 49 7.49 13.46 -19.98
C THR A 49 6.07 13.72 -20.50
N ARG A 50 5.87 14.89 -21.13
CA ARG A 50 4.62 15.28 -21.82
C ARG A 50 4.05 14.28 -22.83
N GLN A 51 4.84 13.32 -23.31
CA GLN A 51 4.39 12.33 -24.30
C GLN A 51 3.53 11.22 -23.67
N HIS A 52 3.61 11.04 -22.35
CA HIS A 52 2.86 10.02 -21.63
C HIS A 52 1.37 10.38 -21.60
N LYS A 53 0.53 9.48 -22.11
CA LYS A 53 -0.94 9.57 -22.01
C LYS A 53 -1.52 8.73 -20.88
N ASN A 54 -0.75 7.75 -20.42
CA ASN A 54 -1.09 6.85 -19.33
C ASN A 54 0.19 6.40 -18.63
N TYR A 55 0.04 6.00 -17.36
CA TYR A 55 1.14 5.47 -16.56
C TYR A 55 0.61 4.40 -15.60
N VAL A 56 1.37 3.31 -15.44
CA VAL A 56 1.04 2.23 -14.50
C VAL A 56 1.98 2.35 -13.31
N LEU A 57 1.41 2.67 -12.14
CA LEU A 57 2.15 2.70 -10.89
C LEU A 57 2.47 1.27 -10.45
N ARG A 58 3.77 0.96 -10.28
CA ARG A 58 4.29 -0.38 -10.01
C ARG A 58 4.98 -0.43 -8.65
N ASN A 59 5.33 -1.65 -8.21
CA ASN A 59 6.08 -1.91 -6.99
C ASN A 59 5.41 -1.38 -5.71
N LEU A 60 4.08 -1.29 -5.72
CA LEU A 60 3.29 -0.97 -4.53
C LEU A 60 3.22 -2.17 -3.59
N ARG A 61 3.13 -1.89 -2.29
CA ARG A 61 2.90 -2.93 -1.28
C ARG A 61 1.49 -3.49 -1.47
N CYS A 62 1.37 -4.81 -1.46
CA CYS A 62 0.08 -5.48 -1.54
C CYS A 62 -0.76 -5.22 -0.27
N GLY A 63 -2.08 -5.33 -0.36
CA GLY A 63 -3.02 -5.10 0.75
C GLY A 63 -2.91 -3.72 1.42
N THR A 64 -2.37 -2.72 0.73
CA THR A 64 -2.05 -1.40 1.29
C THR A 64 -2.87 -0.31 0.60
N THR A 65 -3.42 0.60 1.40
CA THR A 65 -4.15 1.78 0.88
C THR A 65 -3.16 2.89 0.54
N TYR A 66 -3.31 3.45 -0.65
CA TYR A 66 -2.52 4.54 -1.18
C TYR A 66 -3.40 5.74 -1.51
N ILE A 67 -2.78 6.92 -1.43
CA ILE A 67 -3.32 8.17 -1.95
C ILE A 67 -2.39 8.61 -3.08
N VAL A 68 -2.94 9.00 -4.22
CA VAL A 68 -2.19 9.49 -5.38
C VAL A 68 -2.80 10.78 -5.93
N LYS A 69 -1.95 11.68 -6.40
CA LYS A 69 -2.31 12.90 -7.13
C LYS A 69 -1.33 13.14 -8.27
N ILE A 70 -1.73 13.93 -9.26
CA ILE A 70 -0.88 14.29 -10.39
C ILE A 70 -0.87 15.81 -10.61
N GLU A 71 0.30 16.36 -10.93
CA GLU A 71 0.52 17.77 -11.24
C GLU A 71 1.18 17.87 -12.62
N ALA A 72 0.77 18.84 -13.44
CA ALA A 72 1.47 19.16 -14.70
C ALA A 72 2.51 20.27 -14.43
N PHE A 73 3.63 20.27 -15.15
CA PHE A 73 4.62 21.34 -15.04
C PHE A 73 5.17 21.77 -16.40
N ASN A 74 5.66 23.00 -16.45
CA ASN A 74 6.42 23.57 -17.55
C ASN A 74 7.53 24.50 -17.02
N GLU A 75 8.24 25.18 -17.91
CA GLU A 75 9.30 26.15 -17.56
C GLU A 75 8.85 27.27 -16.60
N VAL A 76 7.54 27.61 -16.57
CA VAL A 76 7.00 28.62 -15.65
C VAL A 76 6.85 28.04 -14.24
N GLY A 77 6.50 26.76 -14.13
CA GLY A 77 6.39 26.05 -12.87
C GLY A 77 5.37 24.91 -12.88
N THR A 78 4.99 24.49 -11.68
CA THR A 78 4.03 23.39 -11.46
C THR A 78 2.62 23.93 -11.28
N GLY A 79 1.68 23.41 -12.06
CA GLY A 79 0.26 23.72 -11.98
C GLY A 79 -0.41 23.12 -10.73
N ARG A 80 -1.72 23.38 -10.58
CA ARG A 80 -2.50 22.81 -9.47
C ARG A 80 -2.56 21.28 -9.57
N PRO A 81 -2.55 20.56 -8.43
CA PRO A 81 -2.75 19.12 -8.42
C PRO A 81 -4.17 18.73 -8.84
N SER A 82 -4.28 17.51 -9.35
CA SER A 82 -5.57 16.81 -9.48
C SER A 82 -6.20 16.55 -8.11
N ASP A 83 -7.48 16.16 -8.14
CA ASP A 83 -8.10 15.54 -6.96
C ASP A 83 -7.29 14.31 -6.52
N GLU A 84 -7.25 14.07 -5.21
CA GLU A 84 -6.59 12.92 -4.64
C GLU A 84 -7.43 11.65 -4.89
N LEU A 85 -6.82 10.65 -5.52
CA LEU A 85 -7.40 9.33 -5.66
C LEU A 85 -6.90 8.43 -4.54
N ARG A 86 -7.85 7.83 -3.80
CA ARG A 86 -7.56 6.80 -2.80
C ARG A 86 -7.91 5.43 -3.36
N PHE A 87 -6.97 4.49 -3.27
CA PHE A 87 -7.18 3.11 -3.71
C PHE A 87 -6.43 2.12 -2.83
N THR A 88 -6.89 0.87 -2.80
CA THR A 88 -6.25 -0.21 -2.05
C THR A 88 -5.74 -1.27 -3.02
N THR A 89 -4.47 -1.64 -2.89
CA THR A 89 -3.91 -2.74 -3.68
C THR A 89 -4.51 -4.07 -3.25
N GLN A 90 -4.60 -5.02 -4.17
CA GLN A 90 -5.04 -6.38 -3.84
C GLN A 90 -4.06 -7.05 -2.87
N GLY A 91 -4.56 -8.02 -2.11
CA GLY A 91 -3.81 -8.73 -1.08
C GLY A 91 -4.61 -8.81 0.21
N LYS A 92 -4.47 -9.92 0.93
CA LYS A 92 -5.13 -10.18 2.22
C LYS A 92 -4.12 -10.71 3.23
N ALA A 93 -4.48 -10.65 4.50
CA ALA A 93 -3.71 -11.33 5.53
C ALA A 93 -3.65 -12.84 5.25
N PRO A 94 -2.53 -13.53 5.58
CA PRO A 94 -2.41 -14.96 5.38
C PRO A 94 -3.50 -15.74 6.14
N ILE A 95 -4.09 -16.75 5.49
CA ILE A 95 -5.21 -17.53 6.02
C ILE A 95 -4.69 -18.92 6.38
N ALA A 96 -4.87 -19.31 7.64
CA ALA A 96 -4.50 -20.65 8.10
C ALA A 96 -5.41 -21.72 7.49
N GLY A 97 -4.81 -22.84 7.08
CA GLY A 97 -5.54 -24.04 6.72
C GLY A 97 -6.17 -24.75 7.92
N GLU A 98 -6.73 -25.94 7.69
CA GLU A 98 -7.32 -26.74 8.76
C GLU A 98 -6.26 -27.19 9.77
N ARG A 99 -6.61 -27.19 11.07
CA ARG A 99 -5.72 -27.58 12.17
C ARG A 99 -5.10 -28.96 11.96
N SER A 100 -5.88 -29.93 11.49
CA SER A 100 -5.45 -31.31 11.24
C SER A 100 -4.37 -31.43 10.16
N LEU A 101 -4.32 -30.48 9.21
CA LEU A 101 -3.35 -30.44 8.12
C LEU A 101 -2.09 -29.67 8.50
N ILE A 102 -2.20 -28.75 9.46
CA ILE A 102 -1.10 -27.91 9.93
C ILE A 102 -0.20 -28.67 10.91
N PHE A 103 -0.79 -29.42 11.84
CA PHE A 103 -0.06 -30.01 12.96
C PHE A 103 -0.05 -31.54 12.84
N THR A 104 1.15 -32.11 12.76
CA THR A 104 1.36 -33.56 12.85
C THR A 104 2.08 -33.87 14.16
N PRO A 105 1.36 -34.21 15.23
CA PRO A 105 1.96 -34.48 16.54
C PRO A 105 2.66 -35.84 16.59
N ASN A 106 3.64 -35.94 17.48
CA ASN A 106 4.31 -37.16 17.89
C ASN A 106 4.47 -37.17 19.43
N ILE A 107 5.16 -38.16 19.98
CA ILE A 107 5.39 -38.34 21.42
C ILE A 107 6.18 -37.15 22.00
N THR A 108 7.20 -36.66 21.29
CA THR A 108 8.12 -35.63 21.80
C THR A 108 8.25 -34.39 20.90
N PHE A 109 7.59 -34.38 19.75
CA PHE A 109 7.65 -33.26 18.81
C PHE A 109 6.31 -33.05 18.11
N VAL A 110 6.15 -31.90 17.46
CA VAL A 110 5.05 -31.62 16.54
C VAL A 110 5.66 -31.07 15.25
N LEU A 111 5.33 -31.69 14.12
CA LEU A 111 5.71 -31.17 12.81
C LEU A 111 4.68 -30.13 12.35
N LEU A 112 5.17 -28.96 11.92
CA LEU A 112 4.37 -27.84 11.44
C LEU A 112 4.42 -27.74 9.91
N HIS A 113 3.29 -27.93 9.24
CA HIS A 113 3.17 -27.78 7.79
C HIS A 113 2.81 -26.33 7.41
N LEU A 114 3.81 -25.45 7.38
CA LEU A 114 3.63 -24.01 7.09
C LEU A 114 3.08 -23.72 5.67
N SER A 115 3.25 -24.66 4.73
CA SER A 115 2.69 -24.58 3.38
C SER A 115 1.16 -24.67 3.33
N ARG A 116 0.51 -24.97 4.45
CA ARG A 116 -0.96 -25.01 4.55
C ARG A 116 -1.59 -23.63 4.71
N TRP A 117 -0.80 -22.57 4.86
CA TRP A 117 -1.31 -21.20 4.82
C TRP A 117 -1.47 -20.74 3.39
N SER A 118 -2.62 -20.12 3.10
CA SER A 118 -2.81 -19.33 1.89
C SER A 118 -2.28 -17.92 2.12
N ASP A 119 -1.48 -17.42 1.18
CA ASP A 119 -0.86 -16.09 1.25
C ASP A 119 -1.84 -14.94 0.95
N GLY A 120 -3.02 -15.27 0.39
CA GLY A 120 -4.05 -14.28 0.10
C GLY A 120 -3.64 -13.25 -0.97
N GLY A 121 -2.64 -13.57 -1.80
CA GLY A 121 -2.07 -12.67 -2.80
C GLY A 121 -0.94 -11.76 -2.28
N CYS A 122 -0.55 -11.91 -1.02
CA CYS A 122 0.60 -11.23 -0.41
C CYS A 122 1.59 -12.25 0.14
N PRO A 123 2.86 -12.30 -0.31
CA PRO A 123 3.84 -13.26 0.19
C PRO A 123 3.99 -13.21 1.72
N ILE A 124 3.95 -14.37 2.36
CA ILE A 124 4.16 -14.50 3.81
C ILE A 124 5.63 -14.21 4.12
N SER A 125 5.88 -13.24 5.01
CA SER A 125 7.25 -12.82 5.35
C SER A 125 7.89 -13.67 6.44
N HIS A 126 7.13 -14.07 7.47
CA HIS A 126 7.61 -14.88 8.58
C HIS A 126 6.46 -15.56 9.31
N PHE A 127 6.80 -16.53 10.15
CA PHE A 127 5.88 -17.18 11.09
C PHE A 127 6.39 -16.99 12.52
N ILE A 128 5.48 -16.75 13.46
CA ILE A 128 5.78 -16.71 14.89
C ILE A 128 5.16 -17.96 15.51
N VAL A 129 5.99 -18.80 16.13
CA VAL A 129 5.54 -20.04 16.78
C VAL A 129 5.63 -19.86 18.30
N GLN A 130 4.51 -20.09 18.99
CA GLN A 130 4.41 -20.01 20.45
C GLN A 130 3.86 -21.32 20.99
N TYR A 131 4.44 -21.84 22.07
CA TYR A 131 4.01 -23.08 22.72
C TYR A 131 4.08 -22.96 24.24
N LYS A 132 3.26 -23.74 24.94
CA LYS A 132 3.30 -23.89 26.40
C LYS A 132 2.82 -25.28 26.82
N PRO A 133 3.33 -25.87 27.91
CA PRO A 133 2.75 -27.07 28.50
C PRO A 133 1.31 -26.81 28.92
N ARG A 134 0.43 -27.81 28.75
CA ARG A 134 -0.91 -27.74 29.32
C ARG A 134 -0.78 -27.90 30.83
N GLN A 135 -1.29 -26.93 31.60
CA GLN A 135 -1.40 -27.11 33.05
C GLN A 135 -2.41 -28.24 33.31
N GLN A 136 -2.00 -29.24 34.09
CA GLN A 136 -2.93 -30.21 34.68
C GLN A 136 -3.68 -29.51 35.81
N ALA A 137 -5.01 -29.61 35.76
CA ALA A 137 -5.89 -29.24 36.86
C ALA A 137 -5.92 -30.36 37.90
#